data_AF-A0A7C1WMP5-F1
#
_entry.id   AF-A0A7C1WMP5-F1
#
_cell.length_a   1.000
_cell.length_b   1.000
_cell.length_c   1.000
_cell.angle_alpha   90.00
_cell.angle_beta   90.00
_cell.angle_gamma   90.00
#
_symmetry.space_group_name_H-M   'P 1'
#
loop_
_entity.id
_entity.type
_entity.pdbx_description
1 polymer ?
#
loop_
_entity_poly.entity_id
_entity_poly.type
_entity_poly.pdbx_seq_one_letter_code
_entity_poly.pdbx_strand_id
1 'polypeptide(L)'
;MSQSPITPALLAPLVKQAQQALPQLRADYQLPSGEKLPLYFAGLKGGQLRFGWFARDLLTSALMLDDPVWLHSTAIFALETLGGEQDAQTGEVPGRVIHEFNRVIIRDQDTRYNAGDTTALLFVVLGRALRQGRMPFLEDYRPQLALAAGYLCSCIQDGLYWEDPRRSGAERYALKSTYWKDSWVPQRKDADPDYPVVYTLVQAQAVAALHAAARLAAAGWLTQDELDFEALAQELSQALWTNLWDEQTRFPLIAWDRRGPIPGLASDGLHLLTYLESSEVPPDKLAALAAGAASLATNYGYRTYAPGQPDYDPESYHWGSIWPFDNFFIALGAKKHKLARIFKVASSIANGLVQMGFTELWYDHNSHPIPVGSDLQLWSALAPQALLRLIS
;
A
#
# COMPACT_ATOMS: atom_id res chain seq x y z
N MET A 1 -24.75 -11.29 -7.16
CA MET A 1 -24.32 -11.85 -5.86
C MET A 1 -25.00 -11.06 -4.74
N SER A 2 -25.75 -11.74 -3.87
CA SER A 2 -26.42 -11.13 -2.71
C SER A 2 -25.51 -11.20 -1.49
N GLN A 3 -24.54 -10.30 -1.39
CA GLN A 3 -23.77 -10.14 -0.15
C GLN A 3 -24.64 -9.45 0.90
N SER A 4 -24.64 -9.93 2.14
CA SER A 4 -25.22 -9.19 3.26
C SER A 4 -24.29 -8.04 3.65
N PRO A 5 -24.81 -6.89 4.11
CA PRO A 5 -23.95 -5.82 4.63
C PRO A 5 -23.16 -6.32 5.84
N ILE A 6 -21.93 -5.84 6.01
CA ILE A 6 -21.17 -6.10 7.24
C ILE A 6 -21.86 -5.45 8.44
N THR A 7 -21.80 -6.11 9.60
CA THR A 7 -22.42 -5.64 10.84
C THR A 7 -21.44 -5.78 12.02
N PRO A 8 -21.61 -4.99 13.09
CA PRO A 8 -20.84 -5.19 14.32
C PRO A 8 -20.96 -6.61 14.89
N ALA A 9 -22.13 -7.26 14.73
CA ALA A 9 -22.36 -8.63 15.17
C ALA A 9 -21.52 -9.67 14.41
N LEU A 10 -21.29 -9.46 13.10
CA LEU A 10 -20.38 -10.28 12.30
C LEU A 10 -18.91 -10.06 12.69
N LEU A 11 -18.53 -8.82 12.98
CA LEU A 11 -17.14 -8.45 13.22
C LEU A 11 -16.66 -8.74 14.66
N ALA A 12 -17.53 -8.63 15.66
CA ALA A 12 -17.14 -8.78 17.07
C ALA A 12 -16.44 -10.13 17.39
N PRO A 13 -16.91 -11.29 16.92
CA PRO A 13 -16.19 -12.55 17.11
C PRO A 13 -14.82 -12.57 16.43
N LEU A 14 -14.71 -12.01 15.21
CA LEU A 14 -13.45 -11.92 14.49
C LEU A 14 -12.45 -11.00 15.21
N VAL A 15 -12.90 -9.86 15.73
CA VAL A 15 -12.06 -8.95 16.53
C VAL A 15 -11.50 -9.69 17.75
N LYS A 16 -12.34 -10.46 18.46
CA LYS A 16 -11.88 -11.24 19.62
C LYS A 16 -10.85 -12.30 19.23
N GLN A 17 -11.08 -13.03 18.13
CA GLN A 17 -10.13 -14.02 17.62
C GLN A 17 -8.80 -13.37 17.21
N ALA A 18 -8.86 -12.23 16.52
CA ALA A 18 -7.69 -11.47 16.11
C ALA A 18 -6.87 -10.98 17.33
N GLN A 19 -7.54 -10.46 18.37
CA GLN A 19 -6.89 -10.02 19.61
C GLN A 19 -6.16 -11.17 20.33
N GLN A 20 -6.65 -12.40 20.20
CA GLN A 20 -5.98 -13.59 20.74
C GLN A 20 -4.79 -14.04 19.88
N ALA A 21 -4.84 -13.80 18.56
CA ALA A 21 -3.78 -14.20 17.63
C ALA A 21 -2.63 -13.18 17.53
N LEU A 22 -2.94 -11.88 17.54
CA LEU A 22 -1.97 -10.77 17.36
C LEU A 22 -0.73 -10.84 18.27
N PRO A 23 -0.80 -11.26 19.55
CA PRO A 23 0.39 -11.41 20.37
C PRO A 23 1.45 -12.35 19.80
N GLN A 24 1.07 -13.30 18.94
CA GLN A 24 2.02 -14.20 18.27
C GLN A 24 2.86 -13.48 17.21
N LEU A 25 2.37 -12.37 16.66
CA LEU A 25 3.10 -11.53 15.71
C LEU A 25 3.90 -10.43 16.42
N ARG A 26 3.64 -10.16 17.70
CA ARG A 26 4.27 -9.04 18.42
C ARG A 26 5.77 -9.26 18.54
N ALA A 27 6.53 -8.24 18.19
CA ALA A 27 7.97 -8.17 18.38
C ALA A 27 8.38 -6.74 18.71
N ASP A 28 9.25 -6.57 19.70
CA ASP A 28 9.72 -5.24 20.08
C ASP A 28 11.00 -4.91 19.29
N TYR A 29 11.02 -3.75 18.63
CA TYR A 29 12.22 -3.20 18.01
C TYR A 29 12.96 -2.34 19.02
N GLN A 30 14.25 -2.60 19.21
CA GLN A 30 15.06 -1.85 20.17
C GLN A 30 15.73 -0.67 19.46
N LEU A 31 15.34 0.54 19.87
CA LEU A 31 15.92 1.78 19.37
C LEU A 31 17.37 1.93 19.88
N PRO A 32 18.21 2.74 19.20
CA PRO A 32 19.55 3.07 19.69
C PRO A 32 19.57 3.68 21.10
N SER A 33 18.50 4.39 21.48
CA SER A 33 18.28 4.93 22.83
C SER A 33 18.09 3.85 23.90
N GLY A 34 17.84 2.61 23.51
CA GLY A 34 17.49 1.49 24.38
C GLY A 34 15.98 1.33 24.62
N GLU A 35 15.16 2.28 24.16
CA GLU A 35 13.69 2.17 24.21
C GLU A 35 13.20 1.01 23.33
N LYS A 36 12.14 0.33 23.78
CA LYS A 36 11.50 -0.76 23.04
C LYS A 36 10.22 -0.27 22.38
N LEU A 37 10.23 -0.31 21.06
CA LEU A 37 9.12 0.06 20.20
C LEU A 37 8.24 -1.16 19.91
N PRO A 38 6.95 -1.17 20.33
CA PRO A 38 6.09 -2.31 20.04
C PRO A 38 5.77 -2.35 18.54
N LEU A 39 6.23 -3.40 17.86
CA LEU A 39 5.97 -3.70 16.45
C LEU A 39 5.42 -5.11 16.28
N TYR A 40 5.20 -5.49 15.03
CA TYR A 40 4.61 -6.76 14.66
C TYR A 40 5.29 -7.30 13.39
N PHE A 41 5.62 -8.58 13.41
CA PHE A 41 6.03 -9.29 12.20
C PHE A 41 4.87 -9.37 11.21
N ALA A 42 5.18 -9.42 9.92
CA ALA A 42 4.21 -9.44 8.84
C ALA A 42 3.39 -10.75 8.83
N GLY A 43 4.02 -11.91 9.07
CA GLY A 43 3.27 -13.16 9.07
C GLY A 43 3.99 -14.42 9.55
N LEU A 44 3.17 -15.38 9.99
CA LEU A 44 3.57 -16.72 10.40
C LEU A 44 2.99 -17.80 9.47
N LYS A 45 3.71 -18.91 9.34
CA LYS A 45 3.23 -20.13 8.67
C LYS A 45 3.55 -21.36 9.52
N GLY A 46 2.55 -22.18 9.83
CA GLY A 46 2.72 -23.31 10.75
C GLY A 46 3.27 -22.92 12.12
N GLY A 47 2.96 -21.70 12.60
CA GLY A 47 3.48 -21.15 13.86
C GLY A 47 4.94 -20.67 13.83
N GLN A 48 5.61 -20.75 12.68
CA GLN A 48 6.97 -20.26 12.50
C GLN A 48 6.97 -18.91 11.78
N LEU A 49 7.96 -18.07 12.09
CA LEU A 49 8.17 -16.80 11.42
C LEU A 49 8.41 -17.04 9.93
N ARG A 50 7.52 -16.51 9.09
CA ARG A 50 7.67 -16.53 7.63
C ARG A 50 8.17 -15.19 7.12
N PHE A 51 7.55 -14.10 7.57
CA PHE A 51 7.89 -12.74 7.17
C PHE A 51 8.09 -11.88 8.42
N GLY A 52 9.28 -11.29 8.54
CA GLY A 52 9.70 -10.43 9.65
C GLY A 52 9.08 -9.03 9.60
N TRP A 53 9.86 -8.01 9.92
CA TRP A 53 9.39 -6.63 9.79
C TRP A 53 9.48 -6.14 8.35
N PHE A 54 8.34 -5.70 7.82
CA PHE A 54 8.21 -5.00 6.55
C PHE A 54 7.65 -3.62 6.82
N ALA A 55 8.29 -2.56 6.32
CA ALA A 55 7.78 -1.21 6.56
C ALA A 55 6.44 -1.01 5.86
N ARG A 56 6.26 -1.58 4.65
CA ARG A 56 4.99 -1.54 3.91
C ARG A 56 3.85 -2.11 4.77
N ASP A 57 4.01 -3.30 5.31
CA ASP A 57 3.00 -3.98 6.14
C ASP A 57 2.68 -3.18 7.42
N LEU A 58 3.73 -2.67 8.09
CA LEU A 58 3.59 -1.87 9.31
C LEU A 58 2.85 -0.55 9.04
N LEU A 59 3.29 0.23 8.05
CA LEU A 59 2.68 1.51 7.68
C LEU A 59 1.24 1.32 7.21
N THR A 60 0.99 0.31 6.37
CA THR A 60 -0.34 -0.05 5.90
C THR A 60 -1.25 -0.43 7.07
N SER A 61 -0.77 -1.28 7.99
CA SER A 61 -1.49 -1.67 9.21
C SER A 61 -1.81 -0.48 10.11
N ALA A 62 -0.88 0.46 10.26
CA ALA A 62 -1.09 1.69 11.01
C ALA A 62 -2.16 2.57 10.36
N LEU A 63 -2.21 2.66 9.03
CA LEU A 63 -3.28 3.35 8.30
C LEU A 63 -4.64 2.66 8.43
N MET A 64 -4.67 1.32 8.48
CA MET A 64 -5.90 0.55 8.67
C MET A 64 -6.54 0.85 10.03
N LEU A 65 -5.73 0.80 11.09
CA LEU A 65 -6.20 1.06 12.45
C LEU A 65 -6.42 2.54 12.72
N ASP A 66 -5.53 3.40 12.20
CA ASP A 66 -5.40 4.83 12.54
C ASP A 66 -5.32 5.00 14.07
N ASP A 67 -4.68 4.03 14.74
CA ASP A 67 -4.44 4.04 16.17
C ASP A 67 -3.17 4.84 16.48
N PRO A 68 -3.20 5.73 17.49
CA PRO A 68 -2.07 6.58 17.80
C PRO A 68 -0.74 5.85 18.09
N VAL A 69 -0.78 4.69 18.73
CA VAL A 69 0.42 3.91 19.06
C VAL A 69 1.00 3.28 17.80
N TRP A 70 0.14 2.75 16.93
CA TRP A 70 0.57 2.18 15.65
C TRP A 70 1.17 3.23 14.73
N LEU A 71 0.51 4.39 14.58
CA LEU A 71 1.03 5.48 13.75
C LEU A 71 2.41 5.94 14.25
N HIS A 72 2.56 6.09 15.57
CA HIS A 72 3.82 6.48 16.20
C HIS A 72 4.92 5.44 15.99
N SER A 73 4.69 4.18 16.39
CA SER A 73 5.71 3.13 16.34
C SER A 73 6.16 2.82 14.92
N THR A 74 5.23 2.80 13.97
CA THR A 74 5.58 2.46 12.58
C THR A 74 6.29 3.62 11.86
N ALA A 75 5.94 4.87 12.19
CA ALA A 75 6.66 6.04 11.68
C ALA A 75 8.10 6.08 12.20
N ILE A 76 8.31 5.85 13.51
CA ILE A 76 9.66 5.79 14.09
C ILE A 76 10.47 4.67 13.44
N PHE A 77 9.91 3.46 13.33
CA PHE A 77 10.61 2.35 12.67
C PHE A 77 11.05 2.71 11.24
N ALA A 78 10.16 3.32 10.46
CA ALA A 78 10.47 3.74 9.09
C ALA A 78 11.53 4.85 9.01
N LEU A 79 11.58 5.76 9.98
CA LEU A 79 12.59 6.82 10.06
C LEU A 79 13.95 6.30 10.55
N GLU A 80 13.96 5.36 11.50
CA GLU A 80 15.18 4.69 12.00
C GLU A 80 15.83 3.78 10.97
N THR A 81 15.02 3.19 10.09
CA THR A 81 15.48 2.30 9.01
C THR A 81 15.47 2.98 7.63
N LEU A 82 15.42 4.32 7.63
CA LEU A 82 15.50 5.11 6.41
C LEU A 82 16.87 4.93 5.75
N GLY A 83 16.90 4.76 4.44
CA GLY A 83 18.13 4.71 3.67
C GLY A 83 18.95 5.99 3.88
N GLY A 84 20.24 5.82 4.18
CA GLY A 84 21.19 6.90 4.43
C GLY A 84 22.28 6.97 3.35
N GLU A 85 22.45 5.92 2.56
CA GLU A 85 23.51 5.80 1.55
C GLU A 85 22.95 5.41 0.18
N GLN A 86 23.79 5.48 -0.84
CA GLN A 86 23.48 4.95 -2.17
C GLN A 86 24.13 3.58 -2.32
N ASP A 87 23.34 2.51 -2.44
CA ASP A 87 23.85 1.14 -2.56
C ASP A 87 23.08 0.32 -3.62
N ALA A 88 23.80 -0.04 -4.68
CA ALA A 88 23.27 -0.79 -5.81
C ALA A 88 22.87 -2.23 -5.44
N GLN A 89 23.50 -2.83 -4.42
CA GLN A 89 23.23 -4.21 -4.01
C GLN A 89 21.88 -4.34 -3.31
N THR A 90 21.52 -3.36 -2.49
CA THR A 90 20.29 -3.35 -1.67
C THR A 90 19.16 -2.53 -2.29
N GLY A 91 19.47 -1.68 -3.26
CA GLY A 91 18.53 -0.71 -3.81
C GLY A 91 18.40 0.55 -2.93
N GLU A 92 19.35 0.79 -2.03
CA GLU A 92 19.29 1.91 -1.09
C GLU A 92 19.53 3.25 -1.80
N VAL A 93 18.75 4.24 -1.41
CA VAL A 93 18.87 5.63 -1.81
C VAL A 93 18.60 6.48 -0.56
N PRO A 94 19.35 7.57 -0.31
CA PRO A 94 19.06 8.44 0.82
C PRO A 94 17.60 8.91 0.82
N GLY A 95 16.88 8.70 1.91
CA GLY A 95 15.47 9.05 2.05
C GLY A 95 14.46 7.99 1.59
N ARG A 96 14.91 6.85 1.06
CA ARG A 96 14.03 5.71 0.77
C ARG A 96 13.76 4.90 2.03
N VAL A 97 12.49 4.68 2.36
CA VAL A 97 12.11 3.80 3.48
C VAL A 97 12.33 2.34 3.09
N ILE A 98 12.87 1.56 4.03
CA ILE A 98 13.11 0.11 3.86
C ILE A 98 11.88 -0.64 3.34
N HIS A 99 12.10 -1.70 2.58
CA HIS A 99 11.09 -2.68 2.22
C HIS A 99 10.93 -3.71 3.35
N GLU A 100 11.99 -4.47 3.60
CA GLU A 100 12.03 -5.53 4.60
C GLU A 100 13.33 -5.50 5.41
N PHE A 101 13.21 -5.78 6.71
CA PHE A 101 14.33 -5.67 7.65
C PHE A 101 15.32 -6.83 7.53
N ASN A 102 14.79 -8.05 7.36
CA ASN A 102 15.61 -9.25 7.23
C ASN A 102 16.27 -9.30 5.86
N ARG A 103 17.52 -9.74 5.81
CA ARG A 103 18.25 -9.88 4.55
C ARG A 103 17.67 -11.03 3.72
N VAL A 104 17.18 -10.73 2.53
CA VAL A 104 16.73 -11.72 1.54
C VAL A 104 17.40 -11.42 0.21
N ILE A 105 18.01 -12.45 -0.40
CA ILE A 105 18.71 -12.32 -1.68
C ILE A 105 17.88 -12.98 -2.78
N ILE A 106 17.54 -12.20 -3.81
CA ILE A 106 16.82 -12.65 -5.01
C ILE A 106 17.54 -12.08 -6.22
N ARG A 107 17.77 -12.92 -7.26
CA ARG A 107 18.44 -12.49 -8.51
C ARG A 107 19.78 -11.78 -8.29
N ASP A 108 20.53 -12.27 -7.30
CA ASP A 108 21.83 -11.77 -6.84
C ASP A 108 21.79 -10.35 -6.22
N GLN A 109 20.61 -9.87 -5.86
CA GLN A 109 20.38 -8.57 -5.21
C GLN A 109 19.66 -8.73 -3.88
N ASP A 110 19.86 -7.76 -2.98
CA ASP A 110 19.21 -7.70 -1.67
C ASP A 110 17.89 -6.91 -1.80
N THR A 111 16.81 -7.47 -1.27
CA THR A 111 15.46 -6.89 -1.37
C THR A 111 15.22 -5.74 -0.38
N ARG A 112 16.18 -5.46 0.51
CA ARG A 112 16.03 -4.53 1.65
C ARG A 112 15.41 -3.18 1.28
N TYR A 113 15.75 -2.56 0.16
CA TYR A 113 15.17 -1.27 -0.26
C TYR A 113 14.45 -1.35 -1.62
N ASN A 114 13.86 -2.50 -1.94
CA ASN A 114 13.09 -2.72 -3.17
C ASN A 114 11.61 -2.32 -2.99
N ALA A 115 11.36 -1.10 -2.51
CA ALA A 115 10.03 -0.54 -2.33
C ALA A 115 9.96 0.92 -2.78
N GLY A 116 9.13 1.20 -3.78
CA GLY A 116 8.90 2.55 -4.31
C GLY A 116 7.80 3.32 -3.59
N ASP A 117 6.96 2.63 -2.81
CA ASP A 117 5.75 3.14 -2.15
C ASP A 117 5.93 3.51 -0.67
N THR A 118 6.92 2.93 0.01
CA THR A 118 7.08 3.02 1.46
C THR A 118 7.36 4.44 1.96
N THR A 119 8.15 5.24 1.24
CA THR A 119 8.37 6.65 1.62
C THR A 119 7.07 7.47 1.50
N ALA A 120 6.28 7.26 0.45
CA ALA A 120 4.98 7.92 0.33
C ALA A 120 4.02 7.49 1.47
N LEU A 121 3.97 6.19 1.78
CA LEU A 121 3.17 5.66 2.89
C LEU A 121 3.60 6.24 4.25
N LEU A 122 4.90 6.45 4.49
CA LEU A 122 5.41 7.12 5.69
C LEU A 122 4.80 8.51 5.83
N PHE A 123 4.82 9.33 4.78
CA PHE A 123 4.20 10.66 4.82
C PHE A 123 2.69 10.61 5.08
N VAL A 124 1.98 9.65 4.49
CA VAL A 124 0.55 9.47 4.78
C VAL A 124 0.33 9.14 6.26
N VAL A 125 1.15 8.26 6.85
CA VAL A 125 1.13 7.93 8.30
C VAL A 125 1.44 9.16 9.16
N LEU A 126 2.48 9.91 8.83
CA LEU A 126 2.84 11.15 9.55
C LEU A 126 1.71 12.20 9.47
N GLY A 127 1.06 12.31 8.30
CA GLY A 127 -0.11 13.17 8.13
C GLY A 127 -1.32 12.72 8.96
N ARG A 128 -1.46 11.42 9.24
CA ARG A 128 -2.47 10.89 10.19
C ARG A 128 -2.09 11.22 11.63
N ALA A 129 -0.84 10.96 12.02
CA ALA A 129 -0.33 11.24 13.36
C ALA A 129 -0.43 12.73 13.72
N LEU A 130 -0.16 13.63 12.75
CA LEU A 130 -0.27 15.07 12.92
C LEU A 130 -1.69 15.50 13.29
N ARG A 131 -2.71 14.92 12.64
CA ARG A 131 -4.12 15.20 12.95
C ARG A 131 -4.53 14.72 14.34
N GLN A 132 -3.82 13.73 14.89
CA GLN A 132 -4.03 13.23 16.25
C GLN A 132 -3.21 13.99 17.30
N GLY A 133 -2.40 14.98 16.89
CA GLY A 133 -1.61 15.83 17.78
C GLY A 133 -0.38 15.15 18.41
N ARG A 134 0.05 13.99 17.89
CA ARG A 134 1.17 13.22 18.46
C ARG A 134 2.42 13.28 17.57
N MET A 135 3.10 14.43 17.57
CA MET A 135 4.35 14.61 16.81
C MET A 135 5.61 14.98 17.60
N PRO A 136 5.66 15.02 18.96
CA PRO A 136 6.87 15.49 19.64
C PRO A 136 8.10 14.61 19.36
N PHE A 137 7.90 13.35 18.98
CA PHE A 137 8.97 12.43 18.59
C PHE A 137 9.71 12.89 17.33
N LEU A 138 9.11 13.69 16.45
CA LEU A 138 9.74 14.12 15.20
C LEU A 138 10.93 15.07 15.40
N GLU A 139 11.07 15.70 16.57
CA GLU A 139 12.20 16.58 16.84
C GLU A 139 13.54 15.86 16.62
N ASP A 140 13.64 14.60 17.06
CA ASP A 140 14.84 13.78 16.91
C ASP A 140 15.03 13.23 15.48
N TYR A 141 13.99 13.32 14.63
CA TYR A 141 13.99 12.78 13.27
C TYR A 141 13.93 13.85 12.17
N ARG A 142 14.13 15.13 12.50
CA ARG A 142 14.11 16.21 11.49
C ARG A 142 15.04 15.96 10.29
N PRO A 143 16.29 15.48 10.47
CA PRO A 143 17.17 15.18 9.33
C PRO A 143 16.62 14.06 8.43
N GLN A 144 16.12 12.97 9.02
CA GLN A 144 15.53 11.84 8.32
C GLN A 144 14.26 12.26 7.58
N LEU A 145 13.43 13.10 8.20
CA LEU A 145 12.22 13.64 7.59
C LEU A 145 12.55 14.51 6.37
N ALA A 146 13.60 15.34 6.45
CA ALA A 146 14.07 16.13 5.31
C ALA A 146 14.61 15.25 4.18
N LEU A 147 15.40 14.21 4.49
CA LEU A 147 15.87 13.23 3.49
C LEU A 147 14.70 12.50 2.80
N ALA A 148 13.72 12.04 3.57
CA ALA A 148 12.54 11.36 3.05
C ALA A 148 11.71 12.28 2.13
N ALA A 149 11.55 13.55 2.50
CA ALA A 149 10.85 14.54 1.66
C ALA A 149 11.63 14.82 0.37
N GLY A 150 12.95 14.99 0.47
CA GLY A 150 13.83 15.17 -0.68
C GLY A 150 13.76 13.97 -1.64
N TYR A 151 13.79 12.74 -1.12
CA TYR A 151 13.61 11.53 -1.93
C TYR A 151 12.25 11.52 -2.64
N LEU A 152 11.15 11.72 -1.90
CA LEU A 152 9.79 11.75 -2.45
C LEU A 152 9.69 12.71 -3.63
N CYS A 153 10.23 13.93 -3.48
CA CYS A 153 10.23 14.93 -4.54
C CYS A 153 11.18 14.59 -5.69
N SER A 154 12.35 14.00 -5.41
CA SER A 154 13.30 13.62 -6.45
C SER A 154 12.75 12.59 -7.43
N CYS A 155 11.76 11.80 -7.01
CA CYS A 155 11.05 10.82 -7.84
C CYS A 155 10.08 11.46 -8.83
N ILE A 156 9.75 12.74 -8.65
CA ILE A 156 8.75 13.44 -9.47
C ILE A 156 9.43 14.07 -10.68
N GLN A 157 8.94 13.73 -11.87
CA GLN A 157 9.33 14.37 -13.11
C GLN A 157 8.11 14.44 -14.05
N ASP A 158 7.86 15.62 -14.62
CA ASP A 158 6.76 15.88 -15.55
C ASP A 158 5.39 15.44 -14.99
N GLY A 159 5.12 15.80 -13.72
CA GLY A 159 3.90 15.44 -12.99
C GLY A 159 3.74 13.96 -12.63
N LEU A 160 4.75 13.11 -12.87
CA LEU A 160 4.67 11.67 -12.60
C LEU A 160 5.72 11.21 -11.59
N TYR A 161 5.35 10.27 -10.74
CA TYR A 161 6.24 9.63 -9.76
C TYR A 161 6.94 8.42 -10.38
N TRP A 162 8.22 8.59 -10.70
CA TRP A 162 9.05 7.60 -11.39
C TRP A 162 9.91 6.79 -10.43
N GLU A 163 9.73 5.48 -10.49
CA GLU A 163 10.60 4.52 -9.84
C GLU A 163 11.73 4.06 -10.78
N ASP A 164 12.97 4.02 -10.28
CA ASP A 164 14.14 3.72 -11.11
C ASP A 164 15.32 3.13 -10.28
N PRO A 165 15.77 1.88 -10.58
CA PRO A 165 16.93 1.27 -9.90
C PRO A 165 18.23 2.03 -10.11
N ARG A 166 18.33 2.83 -11.17
CA ARG A 166 19.55 3.62 -11.44
C ARG A 166 19.78 4.68 -10.36
N ARG A 167 18.75 5.05 -9.57
CA ARG A 167 18.89 5.95 -8.42
C ARG A 167 19.79 5.36 -7.33
N SER A 168 19.77 4.04 -7.14
CA SER A 168 20.68 3.36 -6.22
C SER A 168 22.00 2.95 -6.87
N GLY A 169 22.20 3.26 -8.16
CA GLY A 169 23.34 2.77 -8.95
C GLY A 169 23.18 1.34 -9.45
N ALA A 170 21.99 0.74 -9.31
CA ALA A 170 21.70 -0.60 -9.81
C ALA A 170 21.18 -0.59 -11.26
N GLU A 171 21.45 -1.66 -12.01
CA GLU A 171 20.83 -1.86 -13.33
C GLU A 171 19.38 -2.38 -13.24
N ARG A 172 19.07 -3.07 -12.13
CA ARG A 172 17.77 -3.67 -11.84
C ARG A 172 17.56 -3.80 -10.33
N TYR A 173 16.36 -4.19 -9.92
CA TYR A 173 16.01 -4.57 -8.56
C TYR A 173 15.94 -6.10 -8.40
N ALA A 174 16.07 -6.58 -7.16
CA ALA A 174 15.85 -7.98 -6.78
C ALA A 174 14.40 -8.38 -7.09
N LEU A 175 13.44 -7.50 -6.80
CA LEU A 175 12.04 -7.67 -7.17
C LEU A 175 11.77 -7.09 -8.55
N LYS A 176 10.87 -7.72 -9.33
CA LYS A 176 10.53 -7.25 -10.68
C LYS A 176 9.73 -5.95 -10.63
N SER A 177 8.87 -5.82 -9.63
CA SER A 177 8.06 -4.64 -9.33
C SER A 177 8.34 -4.21 -7.89
N THR A 178 8.13 -2.94 -7.57
CA THR A 178 8.52 -2.37 -6.25
C THR A 178 7.37 -1.67 -5.53
N TYR A 179 6.14 -1.75 -6.03
CA TYR A 179 4.96 -1.46 -5.23
C TYR A 179 4.39 -2.76 -4.64
N TRP A 180 3.33 -2.69 -3.83
CA TRP A 180 2.80 -3.85 -3.10
C TRP A 180 2.55 -5.12 -3.95
N LYS A 181 2.26 -5.01 -5.26
CA LYS A 181 2.28 -6.15 -6.20
C LYS A 181 3.67 -6.35 -6.79
N ASP A 182 4.60 -6.80 -5.96
CA ASP A 182 6.04 -6.83 -6.26
C ASP A 182 6.53 -8.05 -7.09
N SER A 183 5.65 -9.00 -7.40
CA SER A 183 6.03 -10.23 -8.11
C SER A 183 6.41 -10.01 -9.58
N TRP A 184 5.62 -9.22 -10.32
CA TRP A 184 5.76 -8.86 -11.74
C TRP A 184 4.58 -7.97 -12.15
N VAL A 185 4.64 -7.34 -13.34
CA VAL A 185 3.57 -6.51 -13.91
C VAL A 185 3.00 -7.17 -15.18
N PRO A 186 1.68 -7.18 -15.45
CA PRO A 186 1.10 -7.77 -16.65
C PRO A 186 1.72 -7.22 -17.93
N GLN A 187 1.81 -8.07 -18.96
CA GLN A 187 2.50 -7.80 -20.22
C GLN A 187 4.02 -7.56 -20.06
N ARG A 188 4.56 -7.67 -18.84
CA ARG A 188 5.98 -7.66 -18.48
C ARG A 188 6.38 -8.93 -17.74
N LYS A 189 5.49 -9.92 -17.56
CA LYS A 189 5.71 -11.11 -16.72
C LYS A 189 7.06 -11.80 -16.91
N ASP A 190 7.49 -11.95 -18.16
CA ASP A 190 8.72 -12.68 -18.52
C ASP A 190 10.01 -11.84 -18.45
N ALA A 191 9.90 -10.53 -18.18
CA ALA A 191 11.02 -9.61 -18.06
C ALA A 191 10.86 -8.70 -16.83
N ASP A 192 11.78 -7.76 -16.64
CA ASP A 192 11.51 -6.60 -15.79
C ASP A 192 10.64 -5.60 -16.56
N PRO A 193 9.86 -4.74 -15.87
CA PRO A 193 9.45 -3.47 -16.45
C PRO A 193 10.67 -2.74 -17.02
N ASP A 194 10.49 -2.05 -18.14
CA ASP A 194 11.57 -1.26 -18.74
C ASP A 194 11.71 0.06 -17.98
N TYR A 195 12.47 0.03 -16.89
CA TYR A 195 12.64 1.14 -15.96
C TYR A 195 13.19 2.41 -16.67
N PRO A 196 12.74 3.62 -16.27
CA PRO A 196 11.92 3.89 -15.10
C PRO A 196 10.44 3.57 -15.36
N VAL A 197 9.70 3.33 -14.28
CA VAL A 197 8.28 2.94 -14.32
C VAL A 197 7.46 3.80 -13.36
N VAL A 198 6.26 4.16 -13.79
CA VAL A 198 5.23 4.78 -12.96
C VAL A 198 4.20 3.71 -12.61
N TYR A 199 3.91 3.52 -11.33
CA TYR A 199 2.79 2.70 -10.88
C TYR A 199 1.64 3.61 -10.47
N THR A 200 0.45 3.43 -11.05
CA THR A 200 -0.67 4.36 -10.84
C THR A 200 -1.14 4.42 -9.39
N LEU A 201 -1.05 3.31 -8.65
CA LEU A 201 -1.34 3.32 -7.21
C LEU A 201 -0.30 4.13 -6.42
N VAL A 202 0.99 4.03 -6.79
CA VAL A 202 2.07 4.79 -6.14
C VAL A 202 1.95 6.28 -6.46
N GLN A 203 1.53 6.65 -7.66
CA GLN A 203 1.16 8.03 -8.00
C GLN A 203 0.12 8.59 -7.01
N ALA A 204 -0.97 7.85 -6.75
CA ALA A 204 -1.99 8.29 -5.81
C ALA A 204 -1.48 8.37 -4.36
N GLN A 205 -0.62 7.43 -3.95
CA GLN A 205 0.05 7.48 -2.66
C GLN A 205 0.96 8.70 -2.54
N ALA A 206 1.68 9.06 -3.61
CA ALA A 206 2.54 10.24 -3.67
C ALA A 206 1.72 11.55 -3.58
N VAL A 207 0.56 11.64 -4.24
CA VAL A 207 -0.39 12.76 -4.06
C VAL A 207 -0.76 12.93 -2.59
N ALA A 208 -1.20 11.86 -1.93
CA ALA A 208 -1.55 11.89 -0.51
C ALA A 208 -0.36 12.23 0.41
N ALA A 209 0.83 11.76 0.05
CA ALA A 209 2.08 12.03 0.74
C ALA A 209 2.46 13.52 0.64
N LEU A 210 2.32 14.13 -0.53
CA LEU A 210 2.62 15.54 -0.74
C LEU A 210 1.65 16.45 0.02
N HIS A 211 0.34 16.15 0.03
CA HIS A 211 -0.60 16.86 0.91
C HIS A 211 -0.26 16.67 2.40
N ALA A 212 0.28 15.52 2.80
CA ALA A 212 0.76 15.32 4.17
C ALA A 212 2.04 16.12 4.45
N ALA A 213 2.99 16.16 3.52
CA ALA A 213 4.20 16.97 3.59
C ALA A 213 3.89 18.47 3.69
N ALA A 214 2.93 18.98 2.90
CA ALA A 214 2.44 20.35 2.98
C ALA A 214 1.93 20.70 4.39
N ARG A 215 1.13 19.80 4.99
CA ARG A 215 0.62 19.98 6.37
C ARG A 215 1.72 19.89 7.42
N LEU A 216 2.68 19.00 7.25
CA LEU A 216 3.86 18.89 8.13
C LEU A 216 4.72 20.16 8.05
N ALA A 217 4.90 20.71 6.85
CA ALA A 217 5.61 21.96 6.65
C ALA A 217 4.88 23.15 7.30
N ALA A 218 3.56 23.26 7.11
CA ALA A 218 2.74 24.27 7.77
C ALA A 218 2.78 24.16 9.32
N ALA A 219 3.01 22.97 9.85
CA ALA A 219 3.19 22.71 11.28
C ALA A 219 4.65 22.87 11.76
N GLY A 220 5.59 23.27 10.90
CA GLY A 220 6.99 23.51 11.25
C GLY A 220 7.88 22.28 11.34
N TRP A 221 7.44 21.13 10.82
CA TRP A 221 8.22 19.88 10.81
C TRP A 221 9.10 19.73 9.57
N LEU A 222 8.76 20.43 8.48
CA LEU A 222 9.51 20.46 7.23
C LEU A 222 9.73 21.91 6.80
N THR A 223 10.83 22.17 6.10
CA THR A 223 11.01 23.43 5.39
C THR A 223 10.40 23.35 3.99
N GLN A 224 9.92 24.48 3.46
CA GLN A 224 9.38 24.58 2.10
C GLN A 224 10.40 25.19 1.12
N ASP A 225 11.68 25.21 1.49
CA ASP A 225 12.65 26.17 0.91
C ASP A 225 12.85 26.04 -0.60
N GLU A 226 12.51 24.89 -1.21
CA GLU A 226 12.70 24.67 -2.66
C GLU A 226 11.46 24.13 -3.40
N LEU A 227 10.46 23.56 -2.72
CA LEU A 227 9.34 22.86 -3.38
C LEU A 227 8.00 23.14 -2.70
N ASP A 228 7.04 23.60 -3.50
CA ASP A 228 5.64 23.73 -3.08
C ASP A 228 4.96 22.36 -3.16
N PHE A 229 4.89 21.67 -2.02
CA PHE A 229 4.27 20.35 -1.91
C PHE A 229 2.80 20.34 -2.36
N GLU A 230 2.06 21.42 -2.14
CA GLU A 230 0.64 21.47 -2.50
C GLU A 230 0.47 21.63 -4.02
N ALA A 231 1.32 22.47 -4.65
CA ALA A 231 1.36 22.58 -6.11
C ALA A 231 1.78 21.26 -6.78
N LEU A 232 2.80 20.58 -6.25
CA LEU A 232 3.21 19.25 -6.74
C LEU A 232 2.08 18.22 -6.59
N ALA A 233 1.37 18.21 -5.46
CA ALA A 233 0.25 17.29 -5.25
C ALA A 233 -0.83 17.48 -6.33
N GLN A 234 -1.17 18.73 -6.65
CA GLN A 234 -2.15 19.07 -7.68
C GLN A 234 -1.66 18.64 -9.08
N GLU A 235 -0.40 18.87 -9.41
CA GLU A 235 0.21 18.43 -10.67
C GLU A 235 0.14 16.90 -10.82
N LEU A 236 0.56 16.15 -9.80
CA LEU A 236 0.51 14.69 -9.81
C LEU A 236 -0.93 14.15 -9.91
N SER A 237 -1.85 14.79 -9.20
CA SER A 237 -3.27 14.43 -9.19
C SER A 237 -3.90 14.64 -10.57
N GLN A 238 -3.60 15.77 -11.24
CA GLN A 238 -4.02 16.02 -12.61
C GLN A 238 -3.42 14.99 -13.58
N ALA A 239 -2.09 14.77 -13.50
CA ALA A 239 -1.38 13.83 -14.37
C ALA A 239 -1.89 12.38 -14.23
N LEU A 240 -2.36 11.97 -13.05
CA LEU A 240 -2.98 10.66 -12.85
C LEU A 240 -4.18 10.47 -13.79
N TRP A 241 -5.07 11.46 -13.89
CA TRP A 241 -6.29 11.34 -14.69
C TRP A 241 -6.11 11.65 -16.17
N THR A 242 -5.04 12.37 -16.55
CA THR A 242 -4.74 12.68 -17.95
C THR A 242 -3.79 11.68 -18.59
N ASN A 243 -2.77 11.21 -17.87
CA ASN A 243 -1.69 10.39 -18.41
C ASN A 243 -1.80 8.92 -17.97
N LEU A 244 -2.33 8.65 -16.77
CA LEU A 244 -2.44 7.28 -16.24
C LEU A 244 -3.86 6.70 -16.36
N TRP A 245 -4.69 7.29 -17.22
CA TRP A 245 -6.02 6.80 -17.53
C TRP A 245 -6.06 6.14 -18.92
N ASP A 246 -6.59 4.93 -19.01
CA ASP A 246 -6.84 4.28 -20.29
C ASP A 246 -8.27 4.54 -20.78
N GLU A 247 -8.39 5.25 -21.90
CA GLU A 247 -9.68 5.54 -22.52
C GLU A 247 -10.35 4.30 -23.12
N GLN A 248 -9.59 3.27 -23.48
CA GLN A 248 -10.15 2.05 -24.07
C GLN A 248 -10.85 1.19 -23.02
N THR A 249 -10.17 0.89 -21.91
CA THR A 249 -10.78 0.13 -20.80
C THR A 249 -11.65 0.99 -19.90
N ARG A 250 -11.58 2.33 -20.02
CA ARG A 250 -12.21 3.29 -19.11
C ARG A 250 -11.84 2.99 -17.65
N PHE A 251 -10.55 2.72 -17.43
CA PHE A 251 -9.97 2.36 -16.15
C PHE A 251 -8.54 2.93 -16.03
N PRO A 252 -8.00 3.15 -14.81
CA PRO A 252 -6.61 3.53 -14.65
C PRO A 252 -5.67 2.47 -15.22
N LEU A 253 -4.56 2.91 -15.81
CA LEU A 253 -3.44 2.03 -16.16
C LEU A 253 -2.93 1.34 -14.89
N ILE A 254 -2.38 0.14 -15.03
CA ILE A 254 -1.64 -0.52 -13.94
C ILE A 254 -0.34 0.24 -13.71
N ALA A 255 0.37 0.47 -14.81
CA ALA A 255 1.67 1.14 -14.82
C ALA A 255 1.97 1.74 -16.20
N TRP A 256 3.04 2.53 -16.27
CA TRP A 256 3.63 3.05 -17.49
C TRP A 256 5.14 2.90 -17.41
N ASP A 257 5.76 2.21 -18.36
CA ASP A 257 7.22 2.06 -18.46
C ASP A 257 7.75 2.61 -19.80
N ARG A 258 9.05 2.46 -20.10
CA ARG A 258 9.63 3.00 -21.36
C ARG A 258 9.06 2.37 -22.63
N ARG A 259 8.45 1.20 -22.54
CA ARG A 259 7.78 0.54 -23.68
C ARG A 259 6.35 1.03 -23.86
N GLY A 260 5.84 1.83 -22.92
CA GLY A 260 4.52 2.47 -22.99
C GLY A 260 3.55 2.02 -21.89
N PRO A 261 2.26 2.35 -22.06
CA PRO A 261 1.24 2.10 -21.05
C PRO A 261 0.99 0.59 -20.86
N ILE A 262 0.66 0.21 -19.63
CA ILE A 262 0.26 -1.15 -19.25
C ILE A 262 -1.20 -1.11 -18.76
N PRO A 263 -2.17 -1.33 -19.66
CA PRO A 263 -3.58 -1.29 -19.31
C PRO A 263 -4.03 -2.57 -18.58
N GLY A 264 -5.10 -2.44 -17.81
CA GLY A 264 -5.84 -3.57 -17.27
C GLY A 264 -6.71 -3.19 -16.07
N LEU A 265 -7.84 -3.87 -15.94
CA LEU A 265 -8.73 -3.75 -14.79
C LEU A 265 -8.08 -4.50 -13.63
N ALA A 266 -7.49 -3.74 -12.71
CA ALA A 266 -6.84 -4.22 -11.51
C ALA A 266 -7.44 -3.58 -10.25
N SER A 267 -7.32 -4.23 -9.10
CA SER A 267 -7.79 -3.68 -7.83
C SER A 267 -7.15 -2.34 -7.46
N ASP A 268 -5.95 -2.07 -7.99
CA ASP A 268 -5.19 -0.82 -7.83
C ASP A 268 -6.03 0.42 -8.20
N GLY A 269 -6.84 0.32 -9.27
CA GLY A 269 -7.71 1.41 -9.72
C GLY A 269 -8.85 1.73 -8.75
N LEU A 270 -9.24 0.77 -7.91
CA LEU A 270 -10.21 0.99 -6.82
C LEU A 270 -9.50 1.41 -5.53
N HIS A 271 -8.34 0.81 -5.24
CA HIS A 271 -7.53 1.09 -4.06
C HIS A 271 -7.13 2.57 -4.03
N LEU A 272 -6.66 3.13 -5.16
CA LEU A 272 -6.15 4.50 -5.24
C LEU A 272 -7.12 5.56 -4.71
N LEU A 273 -8.43 5.29 -4.74
CA LEU A 273 -9.47 6.20 -4.24
C LEU A 273 -9.33 6.49 -2.74
N THR A 274 -8.67 5.62 -1.97
CA THR A 274 -8.38 5.88 -0.55
C THR A 274 -7.45 7.07 -0.35
N TYR A 275 -6.53 7.28 -1.30
CA TYR A 275 -5.48 8.29 -1.22
C TYR A 275 -5.90 9.63 -1.81
N LEU A 276 -6.87 9.63 -2.72
CA LEU A 276 -7.39 10.85 -3.36
C LEU A 276 -8.58 11.44 -2.60
N GLU A 277 -8.66 12.77 -2.57
CA GLU A 277 -9.80 13.54 -2.10
C GLU A 277 -10.90 13.63 -3.17
N SER A 278 -12.14 13.91 -2.78
CA SER A 278 -13.29 13.89 -3.71
C SER A 278 -13.17 14.93 -4.83
N SER A 279 -12.51 16.06 -4.59
CA SER A 279 -12.24 17.08 -5.60
C SER A 279 -11.20 16.66 -6.64
N GLU A 280 -10.40 15.66 -6.32
CA GLU A 280 -9.32 15.18 -7.17
C GLU A 280 -9.78 14.08 -8.13
N VAL A 281 -10.99 13.54 -7.97
CA VAL A 281 -11.49 12.45 -8.80
C VAL A 281 -12.56 12.99 -9.76
N PRO A 282 -12.30 13.04 -11.08
CA PRO A 282 -13.30 13.51 -12.03
C PRO A 282 -14.58 12.65 -11.97
N PRO A 283 -15.79 13.25 -11.95
CA PRO A 283 -17.03 12.51 -11.79
C PRO A 283 -17.28 11.42 -12.84
N ASP A 284 -16.88 11.64 -14.10
CA ASP A 284 -17.03 10.65 -15.18
C ASP A 284 -16.08 9.46 -15.00
N LYS A 285 -14.87 9.70 -14.49
CA LYS A 285 -13.87 8.67 -14.18
C LYS A 285 -14.30 7.86 -12.96
N LEU A 286 -14.87 8.52 -11.94
CA LEU A 286 -15.47 7.84 -10.78
C LEU A 286 -16.62 6.91 -11.18
N ALA A 287 -17.51 7.38 -12.08
CA ALA A 287 -18.59 6.56 -12.61
C ALA A 287 -18.07 5.37 -13.43
N ALA A 288 -17.03 5.57 -14.25
CA ALA A 288 -16.38 4.51 -15.01
C ALA A 288 -15.71 3.46 -14.11
N LEU A 289 -14.99 3.89 -13.08
CA LEU A 289 -14.43 3.00 -12.04
C LEU A 289 -15.50 2.14 -11.38
N ALA A 290 -16.63 2.75 -11.00
CA ALA A 290 -17.75 2.04 -10.39
C ALA A 290 -18.38 1.00 -11.33
N ALA A 291 -18.42 1.27 -12.63
CA ALA A 291 -18.86 0.31 -13.63
C ALA A 291 -17.86 -0.84 -13.80
N GLY A 292 -16.57 -0.52 -13.97
CA GLY A 292 -15.48 -1.49 -14.15
C GLY A 292 -15.25 -2.40 -12.94
N ALA A 293 -15.54 -1.91 -11.72
CA ALA A 293 -15.40 -2.67 -10.48
C ALA A 293 -16.15 -4.01 -10.52
N ALA A 294 -17.28 -4.10 -11.25
CA ALA A 294 -18.05 -5.34 -11.33
C ALA A 294 -17.25 -6.54 -11.86
N SER A 295 -16.26 -6.31 -12.73
CA SER A 295 -15.39 -7.36 -13.30
C SER A 295 -14.39 -7.94 -12.30
N LEU A 296 -14.11 -7.21 -11.22
CA LEU A 296 -13.21 -7.62 -10.13
C LEU A 296 -13.98 -8.27 -8.97
N ALA A 297 -15.30 -8.17 -8.95
CA ALA A 297 -16.10 -8.56 -7.79
C ALA A 297 -16.18 -10.08 -7.61
N THR A 298 -16.01 -10.53 -6.37
CA THR A 298 -16.18 -11.91 -5.91
C THR A 298 -17.12 -11.93 -4.70
N ASN A 299 -17.44 -13.12 -4.17
CA ASN A 299 -18.20 -13.25 -2.93
C ASN A 299 -17.43 -12.77 -1.68
N TYR A 300 -16.11 -12.63 -1.78
CA TYR A 300 -15.20 -12.40 -0.65
C TYR A 300 -14.42 -11.08 -0.75
N GLY A 301 -14.76 -10.23 -1.73
CA GLY A 301 -14.05 -8.98 -1.99
C GLY A 301 -13.83 -8.76 -3.48
N TYR A 302 -12.96 -7.83 -3.81
CA TYR A 302 -12.38 -7.64 -5.12
C TYR A 302 -11.12 -8.51 -5.26
N ARG A 303 -11.03 -9.23 -6.38
CA ARG A 303 -9.77 -9.85 -6.80
C ARG A 303 -8.83 -8.81 -7.39
N THR A 304 -7.54 -9.11 -7.41
CA THR A 304 -6.47 -8.19 -7.80
C THR A 304 -6.45 -7.85 -9.28
N TYR A 305 -7.00 -8.73 -10.12
CA TYR A 305 -7.03 -8.57 -11.57
C TYR A 305 -8.26 -9.25 -12.18
N ALA A 306 -8.93 -8.60 -13.13
CA ALA A 306 -10.17 -9.13 -13.70
C ALA A 306 -9.90 -10.31 -14.66
N PRO A 307 -10.78 -11.34 -14.69
CA PRO A 307 -10.62 -12.50 -15.57
C PRO A 307 -10.69 -12.14 -17.06
N GLY A 308 -10.02 -12.94 -17.89
CA GLY A 308 -10.06 -12.80 -19.35
C GLY A 308 -9.10 -11.75 -19.92
N GLN A 309 -8.29 -11.11 -19.08
CA GLN A 309 -7.22 -10.21 -19.48
C GLN A 309 -5.88 -10.98 -19.66
N PRO A 310 -4.92 -10.46 -20.43
CA PRO A 310 -3.59 -11.07 -20.56
C PRO A 310 -2.93 -11.29 -19.20
N ASP A 311 -2.26 -12.44 -19.03
CA ASP A 311 -1.60 -12.87 -17.78
C ASP A 311 -2.52 -13.06 -16.56
N TYR A 312 -3.84 -12.99 -16.71
CA TYR A 312 -4.75 -13.36 -15.64
C TYR A 312 -4.57 -14.83 -15.24
N ASP A 313 -4.46 -15.06 -13.94
CA ASP A 313 -4.38 -16.39 -13.36
C ASP A 313 -5.05 -16.37 -11.98
N PRO A 314 -6.15 -17.14 -11.77
CA PRO A 314 -6.87 -17.17 -10.49
C PRO A 314 -6.02 -17.65 -9.30
N GLU A 315 -4.89 -18.31 -9.58
CA GLU A 315 -3.93 -18.82 -8.61
C GLU A 315 -2.61 -18.02 -8.61
N SER A 316 -2.61 -16.85 -9.25
CA SER A 316 -1.50 -15.91 -9.18
C SER A 316 -1.49 -15.14 -7.86
N TYR A 317 -0.28 -14.97 -7.32
CA TYR A 317 -0.04 -14.21 -6.10
C TYR A 317 -0.62 -12.78 -6.16
N HIS A 318 -0.45 -12.06 -7.28
CA HIS A 318 -0.89 -10.66 -7.43
C HIS A 318 -1.88 -10.38 -8.58
N TRP A 319 -2.17 -11.38 -9.44
CA TRP A 319 -2.91 -11.14 -10.69
C TRP A 319 -4.11 -12.08 -10.86
N GLY A 320 -4.88 -12.22 -9.78
CA GLY A 320 -6.14 -12.99 -9.74
C GLY A 320 -6.62 -13.37 -8.34
N SER A 321 -5.75 -13.30 -7.33
CA SER A 321 -6.04 -13.50 -5.91
C SER A 321 -6.87 -12.38 -5.25
N ILE A 322 -7.33 -12.60 -4.03
CA ILE A 322 -8.06 -11.65 -3.17
C ILE A 322 -7.23 -11.37 -1.93
N TRP A 323 -7.00 -10.09 -1.63
CA TRP A 323 -6.18 -9.66 -0.48
C TRP A 323 -7.02 -8.88 0.54
N PRO A 324 -7.03 -9.28 1.82
CA PRO A 324 -7.81 -8.58 2.85
C PRO A 324 -7.44 -7.10 3.02
N PHE A 325 -6.16 -6.75 2.99
CA PHE A 325 -5.74 -5.36 3.18
C PHE A 325 -6.14 -4.46 2.00
N ASP A 326 -5.89 -4.91 0.76
CA ASP A 326 -6.24 -4.19 -0.46
C ASP A 326 -7.74 -3.87 -0.48
N ASN A 327 -8.57 -4.87 -0.16
CA ASN A 327 -10.00 -4.70 -0.02
C ASN A 327 -10.42 -3.76 1.12
N PHE A 328 -9.70 -3.74 2.24
CA PHE A 328 -9.95 -2.74 3.27
C PHE A 328 -9.75 -1.32 2.73
N PHE A 329 -8.66 -1.06 1.99
CA PHE A 329 -8.41 0.26 1.39
C PHE A 329 -9.42 0.61 0.30
N ILE A 330 -9.86 -0.37 -0.50
CA ILE A 330 -10.98 -0.18 -1.44
C ILE A 330 -12.25 0.19 -0.68
N ALA A 331 -12.56 -0.46 0.44
CA ALA A 331 -13.73 -0.11 1.26
C ALA A 331 -13.60 1.31 1.85
N LEU A 332 -12.42 1.69 2.36
CA LEU A 332 -12.14 3.02 2.88
C LEU A 332 -12.33 4.10 1.79
N GLY A 333 -11.74 3.91 0.61
CA GLY A 333 -11.93 4.78 -0.55
C GLY A 333 -13.40 4.85 -0.99
N ALA A 334 -14.08 3.70 -1.09
CA ALA A 334 -15.49 3.65 -1.43
C ALA A 334 -16.39 4.38 -0.43
N LYS A 335 -16.08 4.33 0.87
CA LYS A 335 -16.79 5.11 1.90
C LYS A 335 -16.55 6.61 1.70
N LYS A 336 -15.30 7.03 1.48
CA LYS A 336 -14.92 8.44 1.22
C LYS A 336 -15.68 9.01 0.02
N HIS A 337 -15.77 8.25 -1.07
CA HIS A 337 -16.37 8.67 -2.34
C HIS A 337 -17.84 8.24 -2.51
N LYS A 338 -18.50 7.78 -1.45
CA LYS A 338 -19.93 7.40 -1.43
C LYS A 338 -20.33 6.30 -2.43
N LEU A 339 -19.41 5.37 -2.72
CA LEU A 339 -19.61 4.24 -3.64
C LEU A 339 -20.18 3.03 -2.90
N ALA A 340 -21.46 3.07 -2.53
CA ALA A 340 -22.09 2.06 -1.66
C ALA A 340 -21.96 0.61 -2.17
N ARG A 341 -22.05 0.38 -3.49
CA ARG A 341 -21.86 -0.96 -4.07
C ARG A 341 -20.42 -1.45 -3.91
N ILE A 342 -19.43 -0.59 -4.11
CA ILE A 342 -18.02 -0.94 -3.97
C ILE A 342 -17.69 -1.22 -2.52
N PHE A 343 -18.15 -0.34 -1.61
CA PHE A 343 -18.02 -0.55 -0.18
C PHE A 343 -18.55 -1.91 0.25
N LYS A 344 -19.76 -2.27 -0.21
CA LYS A 344 -20.40 -3.55 0.10
C LYS A 344 -19.56 -4.75 -0.34
N VAL A 345 -19.07 -4.75 -1.59
CA VAL A 345 -18.24 -5.85 -2.11
C VAL A 345 -16.91 -5.93 -1.37
N ALA A 346 -16.19 -4.81 -1.25
CA ALA A 346 -14.88 -4.77 -0.60
C ALA A 346 -14.96 -5.20 0.88
N SER A 347 -15.99 -4.77 1.60
CA SER A 347 -16.24 -5.16 2.99
C SER A 347 -16.56 -6.66 3.17
N SER A 348 -16.89 -7.37 2.09
CA SER A 348 -17.19 -8.81 2.13
C SER A 348 -15.97 -9.69 2.43
N ILE A 349 -14.77 -9.10 2.53
CA ILE A 349 -13.62 -9.78 3.14
C ILE A 349 -13.94 -10.30 4.55
N ALA A 350 -14.86 -9.67 5.29
CA ALA A 350 -15.31 -10.20 6.58
C ALA A 350 -15.84 -11.65 6.47
N ASN A 351 -16.54 -11.98 5.39
CA ASN A 351 -17.01 -13.34 5.15
C ASN A 351 -15.86 -14.30 4.84
N GLY A 352 -14.84 -13.81 4.13
CA GLY A 352 -13.63 -14.59 3.87
C GLY A 352 -12.84 -14.85 5.14
N LEU A 353 -12.70 -13.85 6.02
CA LEU A 353 -12.04 -14.01 7.32
C LEU A 353 -12.74 -15.04 8.21
N VAL A 354 -14.08 -15.13 8.15
CA VAL A 354 -14.84 -16.18 8.86
C VAL A 354 -14.50 -17.58 8.34
N GLN A 355 -14.36 -17.75 7.03
CA GLN A 355 -14.17 -19.07 6.41
C GLN A 355 -12.70 -19.50 6.37
N MET A 356 -11.79 -18.54 6.16
CA MET A 356 -10.40 -18.77 5.79
C MET A 356 -9.41 -18.33 6.88
N GLY A 357 -9.91 -17.78 7.98
CA GLY A 357 -9.09 -17.22 9.06
C GLY A 357 -8.31 -15.97 8.62
N PHE A 358 -7.26 -15.66 9.36
CA PHE A 358 -6.40 -14.48 9.13
C PHE A 358 -5.25 -14.78 8.17
N THR A 359 -5.53 -15.54 7.12
CA THR A 359 -4.56 -15.90 6.08
C THR A 359 -4.18 -14.70 5.23
N GLU A 360 -3.01 -14.76 4.59
CA GLU A 360 -2.43 -13.65 3.83
C GLU A 360 -3.29 -13.21 2.65
N LEU A 361 -3.71 -14.16 1.82
CA LEU A 361 -4.49 -13.96 0.61
C LEU A 361 -5.33 -15.20 0.30
N TRP A 362 -6.29 -15.06 -0.63
CA TRP A 362 -7.10 -16.16 -1.13
C TRP A 362 -7.05 -16.27 -2.65
N TYR A 363 -6.90 -17.48 -3.18
CA TYR A 363 -7.16 -17.75 -4.60
C TYR A 363 -8.65 -17.91 -4.84
N ASP A 364 -9.16 -17.38 -5.95
CA ASP A 364 -10.58 -17.47 -6.31
C ASP A 364 -10.81 -18.61 -7.30
N HIS A 365 -10.88 -19.84 -6.78
CA HIS A 365 -11.05 -21.04 -7.58
C HIS A 365 -12.54 -21.35 -7.77
N ASN A 366 -13.12 -20.91 -8.89
CA ASN A 366 -14.54 -21.14 -9.21
C ASN A 366 -15.52 -20.68 -8.11
N SER A 367 -15.30 -19.48 -7.53
CA SER A 367 -16.06 -18.95 -6.39
C SER A 367 -15.84 -19.67 -5.05
N HIS A 368 -14.86 -20.57 -4.98
CA HIS A 368 -14.39 -21.18 -3.73
C HIS A 368 -13.02 -20.59 -3.38
N PRO A 369 -12.91 -19.81 -2.30
CA PRO A 369 -11.66 -19.21 -1.91
C PRO A 369 -10.75 -20.29 -1.33
N ILE A 370 -9.47 -20.28 -1.68
CA ILE A 370 -8.46 -21.18 -1.13
C ILE A 370 -7.45 -20.33 -0.35
N PRO A 371 -7.16 -20.61 0.93
CA PRO A 371 -6.25 -19.81 1.71
C PRO A 371 -4.81 -20.11 1.30
N VAL A 372 -4.03 -19.07 1.05
CA VAL A 372 -2.63 -19.20 0.63
C VAL A 372 -1.79 -18.16 1.36
N GLY A 373 -0.49 -18.41 1.44
CA GLY A 373 0.44 -17.51 2.09
C GLY A 373 0.66 -17.84 3.57
N SER A 374 0.88 -16.83 4.40
CA SER A 374 0.90 -16.95 5.86
C SER A 374 -0.45 -17.44 6.39
N ASP A 375 -0.44 -18.30 7.41
CA ASP A 375 -1.66 -18.77 8.09
C ASP A 375 -2.19 -17.71 9.08
N LEU A 376 -1.28 -16.84 9.54
CA LEU A 376 -1.58 -15.65 10.32
C LEU A 376 -0.79 -14.48 9.73
N GLN A 377 -1.49 -13.58 9.04
CA GLN A 377 -0.96 -12.36 8.45
C GLN A 377 -1.43 -11.13 9.20
N LEU A 378 -0.51 -10.19 9.42
CA LEU A 378 -0.74 -8.99 10.21
C LEU A 378 -1.96 -8.19 9.74
N TRP A 379 -2.01 -7.79 8.47
CA TRP A 379 -3.13 -7.01 7.96
C TRP A 379 -4.46 -7.77 8.03
N SER A 380 -4.45 -9.09 7.87
CA SER A 380 -5.67 -9.92 7.88
C SER A 380 -6.21 -10.03 9.30
N ALA A 381 -5.32 -10.13 10.29
CA ALA A 381 -5.68 -10.08 11.71
C ALA A 381 -6.19 -8.69 12.12
N LEU A 382 -5.72 -7.61 11.50
CA LEU A 382 -6.18 -6.24 11.81
C LEU A 382 -7.46 -5.83 11.07
N ALA A 383 -7.76 -6.46 9.94
CA ALA A 383 -8.92 -6.14 9.10
C ALA A 383 -10.28 -6.13 9.87
N PRO A 384 -10.60 -7.05 10.81
CA PRO A 384 -11.85 -6.99 11.55
C PRO A 384 -12.02 -5.70 12.36
N GLN A 385 -10.98 -5.29 13.10
CA GLN A 385 -11.01 -4.08 13.92
C GLN A 385 -11.07 -2.82 13.05
N ALA A 386 -10.33 -2.83 11.93
CA ALA A 386 -10.33 -1.75 10.97
C ALA A 386 -11.70 -1.59 10.29
N LEU A 387 -12.34 -2.68 9.87
CA LEU A 387 -13.69 -2.68 9.31
C LEU A 387 -14.74 -2.23 10.33
N LEU A 388 -14.61 -2.63 11.60
CA LEU A 388 -15.53 -2.21 12.66
C LEU A 388 -15.51 -0.69 12.81
N ARG A 389 -14.31 -0.10 12.78
CA ARG A 389 -14.14 1.35 12.78
C ARG A 389 -14.72 2.02 11.52
N LEU A 390 -14.69 1.36 10.35
CA LEU A 390 -15.29 1.90 9.13
C LEU A 390 -16.82 1.91 9.14
N ILE A 391 -17.50 1.12 9.98
CA ILE A 391 -18.97 1.12 10.06
C ILE A 391 -19.53 1.71 11.35
N SER A 392 -18.65 1.99 12.31
CA SER A 392 -18.95 2.85 13.45
C SER A 392 -18.97 4.30 13.00
#